data_AF-A0A3A0G1R3-F1
#
_entry.id   AF-A0A3A0G1R3-F1
#
_cell.length_a   1.000
_cell.length_b   1.000
_cell.length_c   1.000
_cell.angle_alpha   90.00
_cell.angle_beta   90.00
_cell.angle_gamma   90.00
#
_symmetry.space_group_name_H-M   'P 1'
#
loop_
_entity.id
_entity.type
_entity.pdbx_description
1 polymer ?
#
loop_
_entity_poly.entity_id
_entity_poly.type
_entity_poly.pdbx_seq_one_letter_code
_entity_poly.pdbx_strand_id
1 'polypeptide(L)'
;MAQLRQDHAQITAHGAEVVVVGPEDGPTFAAYWAREAMPFVGLADPDHRVAAAFGQRVSLLRLGRLPTLVIVDRQGRLRYRHDGVGMHDIPATATVLAVLRALAAESAEVSDPADGAALVGDAAPPVQAAPAGPDAEAPPERPAPGEAPIDDRLHRAAGRGATLTPSEAGTR
;
A
#
# COMPACT_ATOMS: atom_id res chain seq x y z
N MET A 1 -5.06 7.72 12.20
CA MET A 1 -3.74 8.19 11.69
C MET A 1 -2.65 8.31 12.76
N ALA A 2 -2.96 8.42 14.05
CA ALA A 2 -1.95 8.62 15.10
C ALA A 2 -0.85 7.52 15.17
N GLN A 3 -1.22 6.24 15.09
CA GLN A 3 -0.25 5.13 15.11
C GLN A 3 0.71 5.18 13.92
N LEU A 4 0.18 5.35 12.70
CA LEU A 4 1.00 5.54 11.50
C LEU A 4 1.96 6.72 11.65
N ARG A 5 1.56 7.77 12.37
CA ARG A 5 2.38 8.99 12.54
C ARG A 5 3.57 8.71 13.44
N GLN A 6 3.35 7.94 14.50
CA GLN A 6 4.40 7.53 15.44
C GLN A 6 5.43 6.61 14.76
N ASP A 7 4.96 5.70 13.91
CA ASP A 7 5.80 4.69 13.27
C ASP A 7 6.24 5.06 11.85
N HIS A 8 5.97 6.29 11.39
CA HIS A 8 6.23 6.71 10.02
C HIS A 8 7.68 6.46 9.60
N ALA A 9 8.63 6.85 10.46
CA ALA A 9 10.06 6.65 10.20
C ALA A 9 10.44 5.18 9.99
N GLN A 10 9.78 4.25 10.71
CA GLN A 10 10.02 2.81 10.53
C GLN A 10 9.46 2.33 9.20
N ILE A 11 8.29 2.82 8.79
CA ILE A 11 7.71 2.51 7.48
C ILE A 11 8.63 2.99 6.35
N THR A 12 9.11 4.24 6.44
CA THR A 12 10.03 4.81 5.43
C THR A 12 11.38 4.11 5.41
N ALA A 13 11.90 3.65 6.55
CA ALA A 13 13.13 2.88 6.62
C ALA A 13 13.05 1.53 5.87
N HIS A 14 11.85 0.97 5.70
CA HIS A 14 11.60 -0.19 4.86
C HIS A 14 11.37 0.17 3.38
N GLY A 15 11.63 1.41 2.98
CA GLY A 15 11.50 1.88 1.61
C GLY A 15 10.04 1.98 1.15
N ALA A 16 9.09 2.13 2.06
CA ALA A 16 7.67 2.32 1.78
C ALA A 16 7.23 3.76 2.08
N GLU A 17 6.26 4.24 1.30
CA GLU A 17 5.66 5.56 1.47
C GLU A 17 4.20 5.42 1.91
N VAL A 18 3.75 6.30 2.79
CA VAL A 18 2.35 6.34 3.24
C VAL A 18 1.63 7.43 2.47
N VAL A 19 0.58 7.03 1.74
CA VAL A 19 -0.36 7.94 1.08
C VAL A 19 -1.71 7.81 1.77
N VAL A 20 -2.22 8.92 2.31
CA VAL A 20 -3.56 8.96 2.90
C VAL A 20 -4.52 9.55 1.88
N VAL A 21 -5.58 8.82 1.59
CA VAL A 21 -6.65 9.24 0.66
C VAL A 21 -7.89 9.60 1.47
N GLY A 22 -8.50 10.76 1.20
CA GLY A 22 -9.74 11.15 1.87
C GLY A 22 -10.71 11.92 0.96
N PRO A 23 -11.99 11.99 1.35
CA PRO A 23 -13.07 12.49 0.51
C PRO A 23 -13.18 14.01 0.44
N GLU A 24 -12.36 14.75 1.19
CA GLU A 24 -12.39 16.21 1.19
C GLU A 24 -11.77 16.78 -0.11
N ASP A 25 -12.15 18.01 -0.47
CA ASP A 25 -11.52 18.73 -1.57
C ASP A 25 -10.06 19.10 -1.27
N GLY A 26 -9.30 19.41 -2.32
CA GLY A 26 -7.88 19.74 -2.23
C GLY A 26 -7.55 20.85 -1.21
N PRO A 27 -8.23 22.02 -1.25
CA PRO A 27 -8.01 23.09 -0.28
C PRO A 27 -8.25 22.68 1.18
N THR A 28 -9.37 22.00 1.46
CA THR A 28 -9.73 21.53 2.81
C THR A 28 -8.72 20.50 3.31
N PHE A 29 -8.33 19.58 2.44
CA PHE A 29 -7.35 18.54 2.73
C PHE A 29 -5.97 19.13 3.03
N ALA A 30 -5.50 20.08 2.19
CA ALA A 30 -4.23 20.77 2.38
C ALA A 30 -4.18 21.59 3.68
N ALA A 31 -5.27 22.28 4.01
CA ALA A 31 -5.39 23.03 5.26
C ALA A 31 -5.29 22.11 6.49
N TYR A 32 -5.92 20.93 6.44
CA TYR A 32 -5.79 19.90 7.48
C TYR A 32 -4.36 19.38 7.58
N TRP A 33 -3.70 19.09 6.44
CA TRP A 33 -2.32 18.62 6.39
C TRP A 33 -1.34 19.58 7.06
N ALA A 34 -1.47 20.87 6.72
CA ALA A 34 -0.63 21.93 7.28
C ALA A 34 -0.88 22.10 8.79
N ARG A 35 -2.15 22.17 9.21
CA ARG A 35 -2.52 22.35 10.62
C ARG A 35 -2.02 21.21 11.50
N GLU A 36 -2.17 19.98 11.03
CA GLU A 36 -1.84 18.79 11.80
C GLU A 36 -0.38 18.33 11.64
N ALA A 37 0.43 19.09 10.88
CA ALA A 37 1.81 18.77 10.52
C ALA A 37 1.95 17.31 10.07
N MET A 38 1.10 16.89 9.13
CA MET A 38 1.06 15.51 8.67
C MET A 38 2.38 15.14 7.97
N PRO A 39 3.04 14.04 8.37
CA PRO A 39 4.32 13.63 7.78
C PRO A 39 4.16 12.77 6.52
N PHE A 40 2.92 12.58 6.04
CA PHE A 40 2.59 11.71 4.92
C PHE A 40 2.19 12.49 3.69
N VAL A 41 2.19 11.83 2.54
CA VAL A 41 1.52 12.37 1.36
C VAL A 41 0.01 12.29 1.55
N GLY A 42 -0.63 13.38 1.19
CA GLY A 42 -2.08 13.54 1.21
C GLY A 42 -2.68 13.55 -0.19
N LEU A 43 -3.72 12.76 -0.42
CA LEU A 43 -4.45 12.71 -1.68
C LEU A 43 -5.94 12.96 -1.46
N ALA A 44 -6.41 14.13 -1.90
CA ALA A 44 -7.83 14.44 -1.96
C ALA A 44 -8.51 13.62 -3.07
N ASP A 45 -9.62 12.97 -2.73
CA ASP A 45 -10.44 12.13 -3.61
C ASP A 45 -11.95 12.45 -3.46
N PRO A 46 -12.37 13.71 -3.74
CA PRO A 46 -13.75 14.14 -3.55
C PRO A 46 -14.75 13.38 -4.42
N ASP A 47 -14.33 12.94 -5.59
CA ASP A 47 -15.14 12.15 -6.53
C ASP A 47 -15.08 10.64 -6.23
N HIS A 48 -14.36 10.23 -5.18
CA HIS A 48 -14.17 8.84 -4.77
C HIS A 48 -13.61 7.91 -5.87
N ARG A 49 -12.82 8.45 -6.81
CA ARG A 49 -12.28 7.70 -7.96
C ARG A 49 -11.22 6.71 -7.50
N VAL A 50 -10.35 7.12 -6.59
CA VAL A 50 -9.30 6.25 -6.03
C VAL A 50 -9.95 5.19 -5.14
N ALA A 51 -10.86 5.60 -4.26
CA ALA A 51 -11.63 4.68 -3.42
C ALA A 51 -12.38 3.62 -4.24
N ALA A 52 -12.98 4.01 -5.38
CA ALA A 52 -13.64 3.09 -6.30
C ALA A 52 -12.65 2.16 -7.02
N ALA A 53 -11.52 2.66 -7.50
CA ALA A 53 -10.51 1.85 -8.19
C ALA A 53 -9.90 0.76 -7.30
N PHE A 54 -9.78 1.03 -5.99
CA PHE A 54 -9.38 0.03 -4.99
C PHE A 54 -10.56 -0.78 -4.44
N GLY A 55 -11.77 -0.63 -4.97
CA GLY A 55 -12.95 -1.40 -4.54
C GLY A 55 -13.30 -1.22 -3.06
N GLN A 56 -13.06 -0.04 -2.48
CA GLN A 56 -13.39 0.24 -1.09
C GLN A 56 -14.89 0.11 -0.86
N ARG A 57 -15.29 -0.65 0.17
CA ARG A 57 -16.71 -0.94 0.44
C ARG A 57 -17.45 0.30 0.96
N VAL A 58 -18.63 0.55 0.38
CA VAL A 58 -19.59 1.52 0.89
C VAL A 58 -20.56 0.79 1.82
N SER A 59 -20.77 1.33 3.02
CA SER A 59 -21.77 0.82 3.95
C SER A 59 -22.90 1.84 4.10
N LEU A 60 -24.03 1.57 3.45
CA LEU A 60 -25.24 2.41 3.56
C LEU A 60 -25.76 2.48 5.00
N LEU A 61 -25.66 1.37 5.74
CA LEU A 61 -26.03 1.30 7.16
C LEU A 61 -25.10 2.12 8.07
N ARG A 62 -23.86 2.39 7.64
CA ARG A 62 -22.87 3.18 8.41
C ARG A 62 -22.57 4.54 7.78
N LEU A 63 -23.47 5.02 6.90
CA LEU A 63 -23.45 6.36 6.32
C LEU A 63 -22.09 6.77 5.70
N GLY A 64 -21.38 5.82 5.07
CA GLY A 64 -20.09 6.12 4.46
C GLY A 64 -19.27 4.91 4.03
N ARG A 65 -18.02 5.17 3.63
CA ARG A 65 -17.03 4.13 3.30
C ARG A 65 -16.36 3.62 4.57
N LEU A 66 -16.11 2.31 4.63
CA LEU A 66 -15.37 1.71 5.73
C LEU A 66 -13.87 1.96 5.57
N PRO A 67 -13.08 2.03 6.65
CA PRO A 67 -11.63 2.13 6.55
C PRO A 67 -11.07 0.98 5.72
N THR A 68 -10.18 1.29 4.79
CA THR A 68 -9.46 0.29 3.99
C THR A 68 -7.97 0.63 4.02
N LEU A 69 -7.14 -0.36 4.33
CA LEU A 69 -5.67 -0.27 4.23
C LEU A 69 -5.20 -1.20 3.12
N VAL A 70 -4.36 -0.68 2.24
CA VAL A 70 -3.79 -1.42 1.11
C VAL A 70 -2.28 -1.21 1.10
N ILE A 71 -1.53 -2.25 0.75
CA ILE A 71 -0.11 -2.17 0.42
C ILE A 71 0.06 -2.61 -1.03
N VAL A 72 0.65 -1.73 -1.84
CA VAL A 72 0.97 -1.97 -3.25
C VAL A 72 2.49 -2.02 -3.38
N ASP A 73 3.02 -3.01 -4.09
CA ASP A 73 4.46 -3.08 -4.37
C ASP A 73 4.90 -2.11 -5.49
N ARG A 74 6.21 -2.05 -5.75
CA ARG A 74 6.79 -1.19 -6.81
C ARG A 74 6.37 -1.60 -8.22
N GLN A 75 5.88 -2.83 -8.40
CA GLN A 75 5.38 -3.36 -9.66
C GLN A 75 3.87 -3.07 -9.84
N GLY A 76 3.24 -2.41 -8.86
CA GLY A 76 1.82 -2.07 -8.90
C GLY A 76 0.90 -3.21 -8.46
N ARG A 77 1.42 -4.27 -7.83
CA ARG A 77 0.60 -5.39 -7.36
C ARG A 77 0.10 -5.17 -5.93
N LEU A 78 -1.16 -5.51 -5.70
CA LEU A 78 -1.77 -5.53 -4.38
C LEU A 78 -1.14 -6.66 -3.53
N ARG A 79 -0.36 -6.31 -2.50
CA ARG A 79 0.32 -7.29 -1.63
C ARG A 79 -0.41 -7.53 -0.31
N TYR A 80 -1.19 -6.56 0.14
CA TYR A 80 -2.00 -6.68 1.34
C TYR A 80 -3.23 -5.78 1.26
N ARG A 81 -4.33 -6.25 1.85
CA ARG A 81 -5.57 -5.51 1.99
C ARG A 81 -6.24 -5.86 3.31
N HIS A 82 -6.74 -4.82 3.98
CA HIS A 82 -7.65 -4.93 5.10
C HIS A 82 -8.84 -4.01 4.88
N ASP A 83 -10.04 -4.59 4.81
CA ASP A 83 -11.29 -3.84 4.79
C ASP A 83 -11.92 -3.90 6.18
N GLY A 84 -11.86 -2.79 6.92
CA GLY A 84 -12.42 -2.72 8.25
C GLY A 84 -13.91 -3.07 8.26
N VAL A 85 -14.37 -3.78 9.29
CA VAL A 85 -15.80 -4.09 9.51
C VAL A 85 -16.51 -3.03 10.35
N GLY A 86 -15.75 -2.03 10.84
CA GLY A 86 -16.23 -0.86 11.58
C GLY A 86 -15.25 0.31 11.49
N MET A 87 -15.66 1.50 11.95
CA MET A 87 -14.88 2.74 11.80
C MET A 87 -13.56 2.75 12.59
N HIS A 88 -13.47 1.93 13.64
CA HIS A 88 -12.27 1.78 14.48
C HIS A 88 -11.47 0.51 14.15
N ASP A 89 -11.93 -0.29 13.19
CA ASP A 89 -11.24 -1.50 12.75
C ASP A 89 -10.12 -1.12 11.75
N ILE A 90 -9.05 -0.59 12.32
CA ILE A 90 -7.84 -0.16 11.60
C ILE A 90 -6.70 -1.10 12.03
N PRO A 91 -5.95 -1.71 11.09
CA PRO A 91 -4.82 -2.56 11.42
C PRO A 91 -3.78 -1.81 12.25
N ALA A 92 -3.14 -2.51 13.19
CA ALA A 92 -1.99 -1.97 13.91
C ALA A 92 -0.81 -1.74 12.96
N THR A 93 0.02 -0.71 13.20
CA THR A 93 1.19 -0.46 12.36
C THR A 93 2.16 -1.65 12.33
N ALA A 94 2.22 -2.42 13.43
CA ALA A 94 3.02 -3.64 13.51
C ALA A 94 2.67 -4.66 12.40
N THR A 95 1.39 -4.75 12.01
CA THR A 95 0.95 -5.58 10.89
C THR A 95 1.50 -5.07 9.56
N VAL A 96 1.47 -3.75 9.33
CA VAL A 96 2.06 -3.12 8.14
C VAL A 96 3.55 -3.41 8.05
N LEU A 97 4.29 -3.19 9.14
CA LEU A 97 5.73 -3.45 9.21
C LEU A 97 6.07 -4.93 8.97
N ALA A 98 5.23 -5.86 9.46
CA ALA A 98 5.41 -7.29 9.21
C ALA A 98 5.27 -7.64 7.71
N VAL A 99 4.28 -7.07 7.03
CA VAL A 99 4.12 -7.26 5.57
C VAL A 99 5.31 -6.68 4.82
N LEU A 100 5.76 -5.47 5.16
CA LEU A 100 6.91 -4.83 4.52
C LEU A 100 8.19 -5.67 4.66
N ARG A 101 8.44 -6.24 5.85
CA ARG A 101 9.58 -7.14 6.06
C ARG A 101 9.49 -8.40 5.21
N ALA A 102 8.31 -9.00 5.09
CA ALA A 102 8.11 -10.18 4.25
C ALA A 102 8.39 -9.89 2.76
N LEU A 103 7.91 -8.74 2.26
CA LEU A 103 8.17 -8.31 0.87
C LEU A 103 9.66 -8.05 0.60
N ALA A 104 10.36 -7.48 1.58
CA ALA A 104 11.80 -7.27 1.47
C ALA A 104 12.56 -8.61 1.41
N ALA A 105 12.14 -9.61 2.19
CA ALA A 105 12.72 -10.95 2.16
C ALA A 105 12.47 -11.66 0.82
N GLU A 106 11.24 -11.61 0.29
CA GLU A 106 10.92 -12.15 -1.04
C GLU A 106 11.80 -11.53 -2.13
N SER A 107 12.04 -10.22 -2.07
CA SER A 107 12.89 -9.51 -3.04
C SER A 107 14.37 -9.91 -2.92
N ALA A 108 14.83 -10.22 -1.71
CA ALA A 108 16.20 -10.70 -1.48
C ALA A 108 16.41 -12.13 -1.99
N GLU A 109 15.41 -13.02 -1.82
CA GLU A 109 15.46 -14.40 -2.33
C GLU A 109 15.42 -14.46 -3.87
N VAL A 110 14.74 -13.52 -4.53
CA VAL A 110 14.73 -13.41 -6.00
C VAL A 110 16.06 -12.84 -6.54
N SER A 111 16.85 -12.19 -5.69
CA SER A 111 18.14 -11.58 -6.07
C SER A 111 19.35 -12.50 -5.89
N ASP A 112 19.17 -13.76 -5.46
CA ASP A 112 20.24 -14.76 -5.37
C ASP A 112 19.71 -16.15 -5.76
N PRO A 113 20.00 -16.63 -6.99
CA PRO A 113 21.23 -17.39 -7.21
C PRO A 113 21.88 -17.15 -8.59
N ALA A 114 23.21 -16.96 -8.59
CA ALA A 114 24.12 -17.07 -9.75
C ALA A 114 24.46 -15.81 -10.60
N ASP A 115 24.44 -14.60 -10.04
CA ASP A 115 25.15 -13.46 -10.66
C ASP A 115 26.64 -13.46 -10.29
N GLY A 116 27.31 -14.51 -10.75
CA GLY A 116 28.75 -14.72 -10.71
C GLY A 116 29.26 -15.14 -12.08
N ALA A 117 29.19 -14.26 -13.07
CA ALA A 117 30.03 -14.34 -14.27
C ALA A 117 30.20 -12.96 -14.90
N ALA A 118 31.40 -12.40 -14.72
CA ALA A 118 31.86 -11.22 -15.43
C ALA A 118 31.92 -11.47 -16.95
N LEU A 119 31.46 -10.51 -17.75
CA LEU A 119 32.10 -10.18 -19.02
C LEU A 119 32.25 -8.66 -19.15
N VAL A 120 33.49 -8.30 -19.43
CA VAL A 120 34.07 -6.99 -19.66
C VAL A 120 33.67 -6.46 -21.03
N GLY A 121 33.43 -5.15 -21.10
CA GLY A 121 33.74 -4.32 -22.28
C GLY A 121 32.63 -4.24 -23.33
N ASP A 122 32.00 -3.08 -23.45
CA ASP A 122 32.37 -2.09 -24.47
C ASP A 122 31.62 -0.77 -24.18
N ALA A 123 32.29 0.34 -24.44
CA ALA A 123 31.71 1.67 -24.32
C ALA A 123 30.75 1.90 -25.49
N ALA A 124 29.49 2.25 -25.20
CA ALA A 124 28.54 2.74 -26.19
C ALA A 124 28.15 4.21 -25.92
N PRO A 125 27.98 5.04 -26.96
CA PRO A 125 28.05 6.52 -26.90
C PRO A 125 26.68 7.17 -26.60
N PRO A 126 26.56 8.52 -26.51
CA PRO A 126 25.36 9.13 -25.95
C PRO A 126 24.15 8.98 -26.88
N VAL A 127 23.01 8.66 -26.28
CA VAL A 127 21.70 8.53 -26.92
C VAL A 127 21.30 9.86 -27.56
N GLN A 128 21.32 9.91 -28.89
CA GLN A 128 20.55 10.89 -29.65
C GLN A 128 19.08 10.46 -29.65
N ALA A 129 18.21 11.40 -29.31
CA ALA A 129 16.76 11.25 -29.42
C ALA A 129 16.35 11.17 -30.90
N ALA A 130 15.69 10.06 -31.28
CA ALA A 130 14.97 9.93 -32.54
C ALA A 130 13.45 10.07 -32.28
N PRO A 131 12.68 10.65 -33.24
CA PRO A 131 11.29 11.00 -33.04
C PRO A 131 10.34 9.79 -33.08
N ALA A 132 9.30 9.84 -32.25
CA ALA A 132 8.21 8.88 -32.22
C ALA A 132 7.45 8.85 -33.57
N GLY A 133 7.45 7.70 -34.23
CA GLY A 133 6.53 7.38 -35.33
C GLY A 133 5.15 6.95 -34.79
N PRO A 134 4.08 7.05 -35.60
CA PRO A 134 2.70 6.94 -35.13
C PRO A 134 2.17 5.53 -34.84
N ASP A 135 3.01 4.48 -34.86
CA ASP A 135 2.58 3.08 -34.69
C ASP A 135 3.26 2.38 -33.51
N ALA A 136 3.46 3.10 -32.39
CA ALA A 136 3.85 2.46 -31.13
C ALA A 136 2.63 1.75 -30.53
N GLU A 137 2.63 0.43 -30.63
CA GLU A 137 1.67 -0.47 -29.98
C GLU A 137 1.55 -0.10 -28.49
N ALA A 138 0.31 0.17 -28.05
CA ALA A 138 0.03 0.61 -26.70
C ALA A 138 0.55 -0.43 -25.69
N PRO A 139 1.23 -0.01 -24.61
CA PRO A 139 1.66 -0.93 -23.56
C PRO A 139 0.44 -1.68 -23.00
N PRO A 140 0.60 -2.96 -22.61
CA PRO A 140 -0.52 -3.77 -22.15
C PRO A 140 -1.26 -3.08 -21.01
N GLU A 141 -2.58 -3.04 -21.11
CA GLU A 141 -3.48 -2.43 -20.15
C GLU A 141 -3.25 -3.07 -18.78
N ARG A 142 -2.76 -2.28 -17.81
CA ARG A 142 -2.53 -2.77 -16.45
C ARG A 142 -3.90 -3.09 -15.84
N PRO A 143 -4.09 -4.27 -15.23
CA PRO A 143 -5.35 -4.59 -14.57
C PRO A 143 -5.63 -3.56 -13.49
N ALA A 144 -6.91 -3.24 -13.30
CA ALA A 144 -7.32 -2.32 -12.25
C ALA A 144 -6.78 -2.83 -10.89
N PRO A 145 -6.36 -1.95 -9.97
CA PRO A 145 -5.75 -2.32 -8.69
C PRO A 145 -6.58 -3.31 -7.82
N GLY A 146 -7.86 -3.53 -8.15
CA GLY A 146 -8.76 -4.47 -7.50
C GLY A 146 -8.90 -5.86 -8.12
N GLU A 147 -8.30 -6.14 -9.29
CA GLU A 147 -8.40 -7.44 -9.98
C GLU A 147 -7.18 -8.35 -9.78
N ALA A 148 -6.09 -7.82 -9.20
CA ALA A 148 -4.91 -8.61 -8.92
C ALA A 148 -5.16 -9.60 -7.76
N PRO A 149 -4.85 -10.90 -7.92
CA PRO A 149 -5.05 -11.88 -6.85
C PRO A 149 -4.21 -11.52 -5.61
N ILE A 150 -4.86 -11.55 -4.44
CA ILE A 150 -4.22 -11.32 -3.14
C ILE A 150 -3.32 -12.52 -2.82
N ASP A 151 -2.12 -12.26 -2.32
CA ASP A 151 -1.21 -13.33 -1.88
C ASP A 151 -1.56 -13.82 -0.47
N ASP A 152 -2.15 -15.01 -0.41
CA ASP A 152 -2.61 -15.66 0.82
C ASP A 152 -1.49 -15.92 1.86
N ARG A 153 -0.22 -15.94 1.44
CA ARG A 153 0.91 -16.15 2.36
C ARG A 153 1.12 -14.93 3.26
N LEU A 154 1.03 -13.75 2.69
CA LEU A 154 1.16 -12.47 3.40
C LEU A 154 -0.05 -12.20 4.29
N HIS A 155 -1.25 -12.57 3.82
CA HIS A 155 -2.47 -12.44 4.61
C HIS A 155 -2.44 -13.28 5.89
N ARG A 156 -1.91 -14.52 5.84
CA ARG A 156 -1.77 -15.38 7.03
C ARG A 156 -0.64 -14.99 7.98
N ALA A 157 0.45 -14.38 7.48
CA ALA A 157 1.54 -13.90 8.33
C ALA A 157 1.08 -12.74 9.24
N ALA A 158 0.14 -11.91 8.77
CA ALA A 158 -0.45 -10.80 9.52
C ALA A 158 -1.43 -11.24 10.63
N GLY A 159 -2.00 -12.44 10.56
CA GLY A 159 -3.08 -12.91 11.46
C GLY A 159 -2.64 -13.62 12.75
N ARG A 160 -1.35 -13.89 12.97
CA ARG A 160 -0.87 -14.68 14.13
C ARG A 160 -0.55 -13.87 15.39
N GLY A 161 -1.21 -12.73 15.58
CA GLY A 161 -0.99 -11.83 16.72
C GLY A 161 -2.14 -11.73 17.74
N ALA A 162 -3.28 -12.38 17.51
CA ALA A 162 -4.45 -12.21 18.38
C ALA A 162 -5.03 -13.55 18.84
N THR A 163 -4.32 -14.27 19.70
CA THR A 163 -4.96 -15.17 20.65
C THR A 163 -5.67 -14.33 21.69
N LEU A 164 -6.94 -14.02 21.46
CA LEU A 164 -7.85 -13.60 22.51
C LEU A 164 -8.02 -14.81 23.44
N THR A 165 -7.35 -14.78 24.58
CA THR A 165 -7.66 -15.66 25.72
C THR A 165 -9.12 -15.40 26.13
N PRO A 166 -9.96 -16.43 26.32
CA PRO A 166 -11.29 -16.23 26.90
C PRO A 166 -11.09 -15.77 28.34
N SER A 167 -11.40 -14.51 28.63
CA SER A 167 -11.48 -14.02 30.01
C SER A 167 -12.72 -14.62 30.64
N GLU A 168 -12.48 -15.37 31.71
CA GLU A 168 -13.46 -15.93 32.61
C GLU A 168 -14.44 -14.85 33.09
N ALA A 169 -15.74 -15.08 32.87
CA ALA A 169 -16.80 -14.36 33.57
C ALA A 169 -17.40 -15.31 34.61
N GLY A 170 -16.79 -15.31 35.79
CA GLY A 170 -17.35 -15.85 37.00
C GLY A 170 -18.36 -14.88 37.62
N THR A 171 -19.51 -15.45 38.00
CA THR A 171 -20.23 -15.19 39.26
C THR A 171 -20.71 -13.75 39.54
N ARG A 172 -22.01 -13.51 39.35
CA ARG A 172 -23.03 -13.49 40.42
C ARG A 172 -24.44 -13.39 39.84
#